data_AF-A0A562HH81-F1
#
_entry.id   AF-A0A562HH81-F1
#
_cell.length_a   1.000
_cell.length_b   1.000
_cell.length_c   1.000
_cell.angle_alpha   90.00
_cell.angle_beta   90.00
_cell.angle_gamma   90.00
#
_symmetry.space_group_name_H-M   'P 1'
#
loop_
_entity.id
_entity.type
_entity.pdbx_description
1 polymer ?
#
loop_
_entity_poly.entity_id
_entity_poly.type
_entity_poly.pdbx_seq_one_letter_code
_entity_poly.pdbx_strand_id
1 'polypeptide(L)'
;MATYNTVIKKRNATNNGWDSVLPITTAENVLINAEGDTLATHLADFTQQIPYAVTAGSANAYTAATTPALPALVAGVAIAVKIHAANTGAATLNWNGKGAKSIKNPDGTNVESGDLAVGGVFTLRYDGTNFILQGKGGVKLTGTAVAADVLSGKTFYRDNAKTKLTGTIPSKGAQTYTPTTTNQTIATEQYLSGVQTILGSPNLIPANIKEGVNIFGKIGTLVPISYAAKNVSFSISASTSSYGYTYSEYFTIDNLNFTPRQVFASATHRQGVNEKSGHLAYGDYLTARVNGSYGGWVEFSDVVFSPGQVTGRFAHYKDSSSVSGYSSGTIFFILA
;
A
#
# COMPACT_ATOMS: atom_id res chain seq x y z
N MET A 1 37.50 -61.56 30.56
CA MET A 1 37.11 -61.11 31.91
C MET A 1 37.87 -61.98 32.91
N ALA A 2 38.58 -61.39 33.87
CA ALA A 2 39.25 -62.15 34.92
C ALA A 2 38.18 -62.90 35.73
N THR A 3 38.34 -64.21 35.87
CA THR A 3 37.40 -65.06 36.61
C THR A 3 37.59 -64.82 38.11
N TYR A 4 36.77 -63.95 38.71
CA TYR A 4 36.75 -63.67 40.15
C TYR A 4 36.07 -64.78 40.95
N ASN A 5 36.37 -66.04 40.68
CA ASN A 5 35.87 -67.11 41.54
C ASN A 5 36.65 -67.04 42.86
N THR A 6 35.96 -66.67 43.94
CA THR A 6 36.52 -66.72 45.30
C THR A 6 36.89 -68.17 45.61
N VAL A 7 38.18 -68.49 45.60
CA VAL A 7 38.66 -69.83 45.93
C VAL A 7 38.50 -70.01 47.45
N ILE A 8 37.61 -70.90 47.85
CA ILE A 8 37.44 -71.26 49.25
C ILE A 8 38.39 -72.42 49.54
N LYS A 9 39.18 -72.31 50.60
CA LYS A 9 40.06 -73.39 51.07
C LYS A 9 39.28 -74.24 52.07
N LYS A 10 39.14 -75.55 51.82
CA LYS A 10 38.66 -76.50 52.84
C LYS A 10 39.83 -77.32 53.36
N ARG A 11 39.80 -77.68 54.64
CA ARG A 11 40.80 -78.57 55.23
C ARG A 11 40.60 -79.98 54.65
N ASN A 12 41.66 -80.59 54.17
CA ASN A 12 41.65 -81.96 53.69
C ASN A 12 41.74 -82.90 54.89
N ALA A 13 40.71 -83.70 55.11
CA ALA A 13 40.59 -84.57 56.27
C ALA A 13 41.59 -85.73 56.28
N THR A 14 42.25 -86.02 55.15
CA THR A 14 43.10 -87.20 54.98
C THR A 14 44.59 -86.89 55.08
N ASN A 15 45.01 -85.66 54.74
CA ASN A 15 46.43 -85.27 54.73
C ASN A 15 46.73 -83.97 55.50
N ASN A 16 45.75 -83.41 56.22
CA ASN A 16 45.84 -82.14 56.96
C ASN A 16 46.24 -80.91 56.11
N GLY A 17 46.27 -81.02 54.78
CA GLY A 17 46.48 -79.93 53.85
C GLY A 17 45.23 -79.09 53.60
N TRP A 18 45.32 -78.14 52.67
CA TRP A 18 44.20 -77.31 52.23
C TRP A 18 43.84 -77.60 50.77
N ASP A 19 42.65 -78.13 50.54
CA ASP A 19 42.11 -78.30 49.19
C ASP A 19 41.47 -76.98 48.73
N SER A 20 41.76 -76.58 47.49
CA SER A 20 41.01 -75.50 46.83
C SER A 20 39.65 -76.04 46.41
N VAL A 21 38.57 -75.46 46.92
CA VAL A 21 37.20 -75.72 46.48
C VAL A 21 36.75 -74.53 45.67
N LEU A 22 36.41 -74.80 44.41
CA LEU A 22 35.61 -73.87 43.62
C LEU A 22 34.16 -74.18 43.99
N PRO A 23 33.44 -73.31 44.72
CA PRO A 23 32.02 -73.52 44.89
C PRO A 23 31.41 -73.64 43.49
N ILE A 24 30.73 -74.75 43.21
CA ILE A 24 29.81 -74.80 42.07
C ILE A 24 28.71 -73.81 42.43
N THR A 25 28.89 -72.55 42.06
CA THR A 25 27.74 -71.68 41.85
C THR A 25 26.98 -72.34 40.70
N THR A 26 25.75 -72.81 40.95
CA THR A 26 24.86 -73.18 39.85
C THR A 26 24.84 -72.00 38.88
N ALA A 27 24.87 -72.25 37.56
CA ALA A 27 24.95 -71.17 36.56
C ALA A 27 23.83 -70.13 36.74
N GLU A 28 22.72 -70.55 37.33
CA GLU A 28 21.59 -69.74 37.78
C GLU A 28 21.99 -68.58 38.72
N ASN A 29 22.98 -68.75 39.61
CA ASN A 29 23.39 -67.70 40.56
C ASN A 29 24.40 -66.68 40.00
N VAL A 30 24.95 -66.91 38.80
CA VAL A 30 25.96 -66.03 38.16
C VAL A 30 25.36 -65.18 37.03
N LEU A 31 24.20 -65.60 36.50
CA LEU A 31 23.58 -64.98 35.33
C LEU A 31 22.35 -64.13 35.64
N ILE A 32 21.94 -64.05 36.91
CA ILE A 32 20.70 -63.41 37.37
C ILE A 32 21.05 -62.22 38.29
N ASN A 33 20.47 -61.03 38.04
CA ASN A 33 20.64 -59.85 38.90
C ASN A 33 19.85 -59.99 40.23
N ALA A 34 19.96 -59.00 41.12
CA ALA A 34 19.27 -59.01 42.41
C ALA A 34 17.73 -59.03 42.27
N GLU A 35 17.23 -58.63 41.11
CA GLU A 35 15.81 -58.57 40.75
C GLU A 35 15.29 -59.84 40.05
N GLY A 36 16.14 -60.82 39.76
CA GLY A 36 15.72 -62.07 39.10
C GLY A 36 15.86 -62.08 37.57
N ASP A 37 16.43 -61.04 36.96
CA ASP A 37 16.64 -60.93 35.52
C ASP A 37 17.92 -61.63 35.08
N THR A 38 17.77 -62.52 34.11
CA THR A 38 18.89 -63.08 33.35
C THR A 38 19.43 -62.09 32.31
N LEU A 39 20.65 -62.29 31.83
CA LEU A 39 21.14 -61.59 30.63
C LEU A 39 20.18 -61.75 29.42
N ALA A 40 19.50 -62.90 29.32
CA ALA A 40 18.52 -63.17 28.27
C ALA A 40 17.22 -62.35 28.43
N THR A 41 16.75 -62.12 29.66
CA THR A 41 15.58 -61.27 29.91
C THR A 41 15.92 -59.80 29.72
N HIS A 42 17.13 -59.36 30.10
CA HIS A 42 17.61 -58.01 29.82
C HIS A 42 17.76 -57.73 28.31
N LEU A 43 18.32 -58.67 27.54
CA LEU A 43 18.41 -58.59 26.07
C LEU A 43 17.03 -58.60 25.38
N ALA A 44 15.98 -59.02 26.09
CA ALA A 44 14.60 -59.04 25.62
C ALA A 44 13.76 -57.85 26.16
N ASP A 45 14.35 -56.93 26.92
CA ASP A 45 13.66 -55.73 27.42
C ASP A 45 13.58 -54.65 26.35
N PHE A 46 12.67 -54.86 25.40
CA PHE A 46 12.37 -53.91 24.33
C PHE A 46 11.51 -52.72 24.79
N THR A 47 11.20 -52.64 26.09
CA THR A 47 10.48 -51.53 26.71
C THR A 47 11.42 -50.48 27.27
N GLN A 48 12.57 -50.88 27.83
CA GLN A 48 13.63 -49.97 28.28
C GLN A 48 14.74 -49.80 27.23
N GLN A 49 14.99 -50.81 26.39
CA GLN A 49 15.91 -50.73 25.27
C GLN A 49 15.14 -50.60 23.96
N ILE A 50 15.27 -49.48 23.25
CA ILE A 50 14.62 -49.31 21.95
C ILE A 50 15.46 -50.07 20.90
N PRO A 51 14.98 -51.19 20.34
CA PRO A 51 15.71 -51.94 19.35
C PRO A 51 15.86 -51.11 18.07
N TYR A 52 17.03 -51.20 17.46
CA TYR A 52 17.36 -50.48 16.23
C TYR A 52 17.60 -51.46 15.07
N ALA A 53 17.03 -51.17 13.91
CA ALA A 53 17.30 -51.89 12.66
C ALA A 53 17.30 -50.96 11.45
N VAL A 54 18.04 -51.34 10.40
CA VAL A 54 17.92 -50.71 9.08
C VAL A 54 16.78 -51.41 8.34
N THR A 55 15.87 -50.65 7.73
CA THR A 55 14.76 -51.24 6.99
C THR A 55 15.24 -51.85 5.66
N ALA A 56 14.48 -52.81 5.14
CA ALA A 56 14.55 -53.34 3.79
C ALA A 56 13.15 -53.33 3.14
N GLY A 57 12.97 -53.97 1.99
CA GLY A 57 11.69 -54.01 1.27
C GLY A 57 11.59 -52.95 0.17
N SER A 58 10.40 -52.38 -0.02
CA SER A 58 10.16 -51.29 -0.99
C SER A 58 9.82 -49.98 -0.27
N ALA A 59 9.86 -48.88 -1.02
CA ALA A 59 9.21 -47.65 -0.57
C ALA A 59 7.75 -47.95 -0.23
N ASN A 60 7.30 -47.49 0.95
CA ASN A 60 5.96 -47.71 1.52
C ASN A 60 5.65 -49.11 2.09
N ALA A 61 6.50 -50.12 1.89
CA ALA A 61 6.35 -51.45 2.50
C ALA A 61 7.66 -51.92 3.11
N TYR A 62 7.97 -51.39 4.29
CA TYR A 62 9.20 -51.65 4.99
C TYR A 62 9.16 -52.99 5.72
N THR A 63 10.30 -53.66 5.74
CA THR A 63 10.59 -54.77 6.66
C THR A 63 11.76 -54.38 7.54
N ALA A 64 11.78 -54.86 8.78
CA ALA A 64 12.94 -54.72 9.64
C ALA A 64 12.95 -55.86 10.65
N ALA A 65 14.14 -56.31 11.03
CA ALA A 65 14.27 -57.35 12.04
C ALA A 65 15.48 -57.13 12.95
N THR A 66 15.38 -57.65 14.18
CA THR A 66 16.47 -57.67 15.16
C THR A 66 16.73 -59.07 15.68
N THR A 67 17.96 -59.28 16.15
CA THR A 67 18.37 -60.49 16.86
C THR A 67 18.93 -60.06 18.23
N PRO A 68 18.31 -60.48 19.36
CA PRO A 68 17.14 -61.35 19.46
C PRO A 68 15.85 -60.71 18.90
N ALA A 69 14.94 -61.55 18.46
CA ALA A 69 13.66 -61.10 17.92
C ALA A 69 12.70 -60.73 19.05
N LEU A 70 12.07 -59.56 18.93
CA LEU A 70 10.90 -59.15 19.71
C LEU A 70 9.83 -60.27 19.72
N PRO A 71 9.47 -60.83 20.90
CA PRO A 71 8.54 -61.95 20.99
C PRO A 71 7.14 -61.64 20.43
N ALA A 72 6.61 -60.46 20.77
CA ALA A 72 5.30 -59.98 20.33
C ALA A 72 5.26 -58.44 20.24
N LEU A 73 4.41 -57.94 19.33
CA LEU A 73 4.04 -56.52 19.29
C LEU A 73 2.87 -56.28 20.25
N VAL A 74 3.18 -55.79 21.45
CA VAL A 74 2.19 -55.31 22.42
C VAL A 74 2.12 -53.78 22.40
N ALA A 75 0.97 -53.22 22.74
CA ALA A 75 0.80 -51.77 22.79
C ALA A 75 1.86 -51.13 23.71
N GLY A 76 2.47 -50.03 23.28
CA GLY A 76 3.55 -49.34 23.96
C GLY A 76 4.96 -49.70 23.49
N VAL A 77 5.16 -50.81 22.75
CA VAL A 77 6.50 -51.18 22.22
C VAL A 77 7.11 -50.02 21.44
N ALA A 78 8.34 -49.63 21.81
CA ALA A 78 9.14 -48.66 21.07
C ALA A 78 10.11 -49.38 20.15
N ILE A 79 10.29 -48.91 18.93
CA ILE A 79 11.33 -49.37 18.00
C ILE A 79 11.96 -48.18 17.27
N ALA A 80 13.21 -48.34 16.85
CA ALA A 80 13.91 -47.37 16.03
C ALA A 80 14.28 -47.98 14.67
N VAL A 81 13.99 -47.27 13.59
CA VAL A 81 14.29 -47.72 12.23
C VAL A 81 15.08 -46.68 11.47
N LYS A 82 16.15 -47.11 10.79
CA LYS A 82 16.79 -46.30 9.74
C LYS A 82 16.20 -46.65 8.38
N ILE A 83 15.62 -45.66 7.72
CA ILE A 83 14.88 -45.86 6.47
C ILE A 83 15.85 -46.01 5.29
N HIS A 84 15.80 -47.12 4.57
CA HIS A 84 16.66 -47.35 3.39
C HIS A 84 16.16 -46.68 2.10
N ALA A 85 14.86 -46.41 1.99
CA ALA A 85 14.23 -45.78 0.83
C ALA A 85 13.10 -44.86 1.29
N ALA A 86 13.07 -43.62 0.82
CA ALA A 86 12.07 -42.64 1.24
C ALA A 86 10.65 -43.08 0.85
N ASN A 87 9.66 -42.82 1.72
CA ASN A 87 8.27 -43.13 1.39
C ASN A 87 7.73 -42.12 0.38
N THR A 88 6.87 -42.60 -0.52
CA THR A 88 6.19 -41.78 -1.55
C THR A 88 4.69 -41.63 -1.29
N GLY A 89 4.20 -42.20 -0.19
CA GLY A 89 2.81 -42.16 0.26
C GLY A 89 2.66 -42.87 1.61
N ALA A 90 1.46 -43.37 1.89
CA ALA A 90 1.18 -44.16 3.10
C ALA A 90 2.11 -45.38 3.19
N ALA A 91 2.74 -45.58 4.33
CA ALA A 91 3.74 -46.63 4.52
C ALA A 91 3.35 -47.64 5.60
N THR A 92 3.91 -48.85 5.51
CA THR A 92 3.77 -49.92 6.50
C THR A 92 5.15 -50.43 6.95
N LEU A 93 5.20 -51.06 8.12
CA LEU A 93 6.36 -51.77 8.64
C LEU A 93 5.95 -53.17 9.10
N ASN A 94 6.67 -54.19 8.61
CA ASN A 94 6.62 -55.56 9.11
C ASN A 94 7.86 -55.83 9.96
N TRP A 95 7.71 -55.72 11.28
CA TRP A 95 8.79 -55.94 12.25
C TRP A 95 8.88 -57.41 12.66
N ASN A 96 10.05 -58.03 12.54
CA ASN A 96 10.31 -59.45 12.89
C ASN A 96 9.27 -60.43 12.29
N GLY A 97 8.73 -60.13 11.10
CA GLY A 97 7.75 -60.98 10.43
C GLY A 97 6.36 -61.04 11.10
N LYS A 98 6.03 -60.15 12.04
CA LYS A 98 4.75 -60.12 12.77
C LYS A 98 3.57 -59.50 11.99
N GLY A 99 3.72 -59.37 10.67
CA GLY A 99 2.75 -58.79 9.76
C GLY A 99 2.95 -57.29 9.55
N ALA A 100 2.59 -56.80 8.36
CA ALA A 100 2.71 -55.38 8.03
C ALA A 100 1.68 -54.55 8.81
N LYS A 101 2.16 -53.53 9.52
CA LYS A 101 1.34 -52.55 10.26
C LYS A 101 1.55 -51.17 9.68
N SER A 102 0.49 -50.36 9.56
CA SER A 102 0.61 -49.00 9.02
C SER A 102 1.46 -48.13 9.94
N ILE A 103 2.22 -47.21 9.33
CA ILE A 103 2.94 -46.15 10.04
C ILE A 103 2.06 -44.90 9.96
N LYS A 104 1.70 -44.36 11.13
CA LYS A 104 0.77 -43.25 11.29
C LYS A 104 1.40 -42.09 12.04
N ASN A 105 0.89 -40.90 11.80
CA ASN A 105 1.16 -39.73 12.63
C ASN A 105 0.45 -39.84 13.99
N PRO A 106 0.86 -39.06 15.02
CA PRO A 106 0.21 -39.05 16.33
C PRO A 106 -1.29 -38.69 16.30
N ASP A 107 -1.77 -38.02 15.26
CA ASP A 107 -3.19 -37.71 15.04
C ASP A 107 -3.99 -38.85 14.37
N GLY A 108 -3.33 -39.98 14.06
CA GLY A 108 -3.94 -41.16 13.44
C GLY A 108 -4.01 -41.14 11.90
N THR A 109 -3.57 -40.06 11.26
CA THR A 109 -3.42 -40.00 9.79
C THR A 109 -2.25 -40.86 9.31
N ASN A 110 -2.26 -41.26 8.03
CA ASN A 110 -1.12 -41.96 7.45
C ASN A 110 0.05 -40.99 7.24
N VAL A 111 1.28 -41.50 7.29
CA VAL A 111 2.44 -40.75 6.78
C VAL A 111 2.27 -40.43 5.30
N GLU A 112 2.69 -39.24 4.89
CA GLU A 112 2.65 -38.77 3.51
C GLU A 112 4.03 -38.84 2.85
N SER A 113 4.06 -38.68 1.53
CA SER A 113 5.31 -38.66 0.74
C SER A 113 6.37 -37.75 1.38
N GLY A 114 7.53 -38.32 1.69
CA GLY A 114 8.67 -37.62 2.26
C GLY A 114 8.71 -37.52 3.79
N ASP A 115 7.67 -37.93 4.52
CA ASP A 115 7.68 -37.92 6.00
C ASP A 115 8.76 -38.86 6.58
N LEU A 116 9.06 -39.96 5.89
CA LEU A 116 10.09 -40.95 6.21
C LEU A 116 11.25 -40.82 5.23
N ALA A 117 12.13 -39.84 5.46
CA ALA A 117 13.27 -39.56 4.60
C ALA A 117 14.31 -40.70 4.57
N VAL A 118 14.93 -40.93 3.39
CA VAL A 118 16.02 -41.89 3.22
C VAL A 118 17.20 -41.57 4.16
N GLY A 119 17.73 -42.59 4.83
CA GLY A 119 18.78 -42.47 5.83
C GLY A 119 18.32 -41.90 7.18
N GLY A 120 17.08 -41.39 7.28
CA GLY A 120 16.50 -40.89 8.50
C GLY A 120 16.28 -42.00 9.53
N VAL A 121 16.54 -41.69 10.80
CA VAL A 121 16.29 -42.58 11.94
C VAL A 121 15.03 -42.10 12.64
N PHE A 122 14.00 -42.94 12.68
CA PHE A 122 12.71 -42.61 13.26
C PHE A 122 12.39 -43.57 14.40
N THR A 123 11.83 -43.04 15.49
CA THR A 123 11.26 -43.82 16.58
C THR A 123 9.77 -44.01 16.34
N LEU A 124 9.30 -45.25 16.44
CA LEU A 124 7.91 -45.63 16.31
C LEU A 124 7.44 -46.26 17.61
N ARG A 125 6.19 -46.00 18.01
CA ARG A 125 5.51 -46.68 19.13
C ARG A 125 4.34 -47.49 18.60
N TYR A 126 4.25 -48.77 18.91
CA TYR A 126 3.10 -49.58 18.54
C TYR A 126 1.90 -49.23 19.43
N ASP A 127 0.73 -48.91 18.87
CA ASP A 127 -0.48 -48.53 19.63
C ASP A 127 -1.41 -49.73 19.93
N GLY A 128 -1.06 -50.93 19.46
CA GLY A 128 -1.91 -52.12 19.48
C GLY A 128 -2.42 -52.54 18.10
N THR A 129 -2.40 -51.63 17.12
CA THR A 129 -2.83 -51.86 15.72
C THR A 129 -1.82 -51.33 14.70
N ASN A 130 -1.28 -50.14 14.91
CA ASN A 130 -0.40 -49.39 14.01
C ASN A 130 0.89 -48.95 14.73
N PHE A 131 1.89 -48.55 13.95
CA PHE A 131 3.07 -47.87 14.46
C PHE A 131 2.87 -46.35 14.41
N ILE A 132 3.01 -45.66 15.53
CA ILE A 132 2.89 -44.21 15.65
C ILE A 132 4.27 -43.56 15.61
N LEU A 133 4.49 -42.73 14.59
CA LEU A 133 5.70 -41.95 14.40
C LEU A 133 5.84 -40.91 15.53
N GLN A 134 6.92 -41.00 16.31
CA GLN A 134 7.15 -40.16 17.49
C GLN A 134 7.84 -38.81 17.16
N GLY A 135 8.23 -38.62 15.91
CA GLY A 135 8.82 -37.37 15.43
C GLY A 135 8.95 -37.42 13.92
N LYS A 136 8.34 -36.45 13.23
CA LYS A 136 8.46 -36.31 11.78
C LYS A 136 9.65 -35.43 11.43
N GLY A 137 10.41 -35.82 10.42
CA GLY A 137 11.51 -35.02 9.92
C GLY A 137 10.97 -33.79 9.19
N GLY A 138 10.91 -32.64 9.87
CA GLY A 138 10.56 -31.35 9.26
C GLY A 138 9.06 -31.10 9.05
N VAL A 139 8.67 -29.83 9.17
CA VAL A 139 7.35 -29.36 8.72
C VAL A 139 7.48 -29.08 7.22
N LYS A 140 6.61 -29.69 6.40
CA LYS A 140 6.49 -29.32 4.99
C LYS A 140 5.91 -27.91 4.93
N LEU A 141 6.73 -26.95 4.52
CA LEU A 141 6.31 -25.57 4.33
C LEU A 141 5.60 -25.47 2.98
N THR A 142 4.36 -25.01 2.98
CA THR A 142 3.53 -24.82 1.77
C THR A 142 3.11 -23.37 1.58
N GLY A 143 3.67 -22.44 2.35
CA GLY A 143 3.41 -21.02 2.21
C GLY A 143 3.90 -20.49 0.86
N THR A 144 3.13 -19.59 0.24
CA THR A 144 3.45 -19.05 -1.09
C THR A 144 4.10 -17.67 -1.05
N ALA A 145 4.04 -16.97 0.10
CA ALA A 145 4.57 -15.63 0.28
C ALA A 145 6.05 -15.54 -0.12
N VAL A 146 6.40 -14.48 -0.83
CA VAL A 146 7.79 -14.08 -1.11
C VAL A 146 8.17 -12.85 -0.29
N ALA A 147 9.45 -12.45 -0.34
CA ALA A 147 9.93 -11.27 0.37
C ALA A 147 9.13 -10.01 0.00
N ALA A 148 8.74 -9.89 -1.27
CA ALA A 148 7.91 -8.81 -1.79
C ALA A 148 6.46 -8.81 -1.29
N ASP A 149 6.01 -9.87 -0.59
CA ASP A 149 4.66 -9.95 0.01
C ASP A 149 4.65 -9.59 1.50
N VAL A 150 5.83 -9.36 2.10
CA VAL A 150 5.99 -9.20 3.54
C VAL A 150 6.64 -7.84 3.85
N LEU A 151 6.16 -7.18 4.91
CA LEU A 151 6.69 -5.89 5.36
C LEU A 151 8.20 -5.96 5.63
N SER A 152 8.90 -4.90 5.23
CA SER A 152 10.34 -4.76 5.44
C SER A 152 10.73 -4.98 6.90
N GLY A 153 11.77 -5.80 7.11
CA GLY A 153 12.27 -6.17 8.44
C GLY A 153 11.47 -7.27 9.17
N LYS A 154 10.28 -7.67 8.68
CA LYS A 154 9.57 -8.84 9.21
C LYS A 154 10.12 -10.12 8.56
N THR A 155 10.20 -11.21 9.33
CA THR A 155 10.77 -12.49 8.83
C THR A 155 9.72 -13.60 8.73
N PHE A 156 9.90 -14.51 7.77
CA PHE A 156 9.02 -15.67 7.55
C PHE A 156 9.81 -16.89 7.01
N TYR A 157 9.17 -18.06 6.99
CA TYR A 157 9.72 -19.30 6.43
C TYR A 157 8.87 -19.74 5.22
N ARG A 158 9.51 -20.19 4.13
CA ARG A 158 8.82 -20.62 2.91
C ARG A 158 9.37 -21.94 2.36
N ASP A 159 10.64 -21.96 1.98
CA ASP A 159 11.23 -23.11 1.27
C ASP A 159 12.10 -23.98 2.19
N ASN A 160 12.51 -23.43 3.33
CA ASN A 160 13.35 -24.11 4.31
C ASN A 160 13.00 -23.67 5.73
N ALA A 161 12.62 -24.61 6.60
CA ALA A 161 12.27 -24.33 7.99
C ALA A 161 13.44 -23.84 8.87
N LYS A 162 14.67 -23.87 8.35
CA LYS A 162 15.88 -23.42 9.06
C LYS A 162 16.37 -22.05 8.60
N THR A 163 15.92 -21.56 7.45
CA THR A 163 16.37 -20.28 6.89
C THR A 163 15.22 -19.31 6.82
N LYS A 164 15.33 -18.19 7.54
CA LYS A 164 14.36 -17.10 7.49
C LYS A 164 14.58 -16.27 6.22
N LEU A 165 13.49 -15.90 5.58
CA LEU A 165 13.44 -14.83 4.59
C LEU A 165 13.00 -13.54 5.29
N THR A 166 13.48 -12.39 4.81
CA THR A 166 13.08 -11.08 5.32
C THR A 166 12.21 -10.40 4.26
N GLY A 167 11.09 -9.85 4.68
CA GLY A 167 10.20 -9.06 3.84
C GLY A 167 10.88 -7.80 3.32
N THR A 168 10.36 -7.27 2.21
CA THR A 168 10.90 -6.10 1.53
C THR A 168 9.89 -4.99 1.26
N ILE A 169 8.59 -5.16 1.59
CA ILE A 169 7.60 -4.09 1.35
C ILE A 169 7.94 -2.87 2.23
N PRO A 170 8.34 -1.72 1.65
CA PRO A 170 8.57 -0.51 2.41
C PRO A 170 7.25 0.02 3.01
N SER A 171 7.33 0.59 4.20
CA SER A 171 6.19 1.28 4.82
C SER A 171 6.24 2.78 4.50
N LYS A 172 5.08 3.34 4.17
CA LYS A 172 4.87 4.77 4.00
C LYS A 172 3.97 5.26 5.13
N GLY A 173 4.54 6.10 5.99
CA GLY A 173 3.77 6.78 7.04
C GLY A 173 2.78 7.79 6.46
N ALA A 174 2.04 8.44 7.34
CA ALA A 174 1.06 9.46 6.96
C ALA A 174 1.71 10.58 6.14
N GLN A 175 1.02 11.02 5.08
CA GLN A 175 1.48 12.07 4.18
C GLN A 175 0.30 12.93 3.73
N THR A 176 0.55 14.23 3.56
CA THR A 176 -0.41 15.15 2.94
C THR A 176 0.10 15.57 1.57
N TYR A 177 -0.79 15.52 0.57
CA TYR A 177 -0.55 15.93 -0.81
C TYR A 177 -1.32 17.22 -1.08
N THR A 178 -0.59 18.31 -1.31
CA THR A 178 -1.16 19.56 -1.81
C THR A 178 -1.21 19.49 -3.33
N PRO A 179 -2.39 19.55 -3.98
CA PRO A 179 -2.48 19.49 -5.43
C PRO A 179 -1.59 20.51 -6.15
N THR A 180 -0.98 20.10 -7.26
CA THR A 180 -0.14 20.94 -8.13
C THR A 180 -0.70 20.89 -9.56
N THR A 181 -0.05 21.59 -10.50
CA THR A 181 -0.38 21.52 -11.93
C THR A 181 0.05 20.21 -12.60
N THR A 182 0.72 19.32 -11.86
CA THR A 182 1.21 18.02 -12.35
C THR A 182 0.68 16.89 -11.48
N ASN A 183 0.55 15.70 -12.06
CA ASN A 183 0.10 14.53 -11.30
C ASN A 183 1.12 14.17 -10.22
N GLN A 184 0.63 14.02 -8.99
CA GLN A 184 1.39 13.43 -7.89
C GLN A 184 0.94 12.00 -7.70
N THR A 185 1.90 11.07 -7.67
CA THR A 185 1.63 9.64 -7.56
C THR A 185 2.13 9.11 -6.21
N ILE A 186 1.42 8.10 -5.72
CA ILE A 186 1.91 7.24 -4.64
C ILE A 186 2.52 6.03 -5.34
N ALA A 187 3.80 5.77 -5.08
CA ALA A 187 4.49 4.63 -5.69
C ALA A 187 3.78 3.31 -5.32
N THR A 188 3.76 2.38 -6.27
CA THR A 188 3.27 1.01 -6.05
C THR A 188 4.19 0.27 -5.07
N GLU A 189 3.75 -0.91 -4.61
CA GLU A 189 4.55 -1.80 -3.75
C GLU A 189 4.95 -1.19 -2.40
N GLN A 190 4.13 -0.27 -1.87
CA GLN A 190 4.31 0.30 -0.53
C GLN A 190 3.13 -0.06 0.36
N TYR A 191 3.41 -0.34 1.63
CA TYR A 191 2.38 -0.48 2.65
C TYR A 191 2.07 0.89 3.26
N LEU A 192 0.82 1.36 3.13
CA LEU A 192 0.37 2.62 3.70
C LEU A 192 0.08 2.41 5.19
N SER A 193 1.04 2.73 6.04
CA SER A 193 0.92 2.59 7.50
C SER A 193 0.28 3.81 8.17
N GLY A 194 0.04 4.88 7.42
CA GLY A 194 -0.68 6.07 7.87
C GLY A 194 -1.63 6.62 6.81
N VAL A 195 -2.49 7.56 7.24
CA VAL A 195 -3.48 8.21 6.36
C VAL A 195 -2.77 9.04 5.29
N GLN A 196 -3.16 8.82 4.04
CA GLN A 196 -2.74 9.63 2.91
C GLN A 196 -3.83 10.63 2.58
N THR A 197 -3.58 11.92 2.82
CA THR A 197 -4.58 12.98 2.63
C THR A 197 -4.27 13.77 1.37
N ILE A 198 -5.24 13.89 0.46
CA ILE A 198 -5.17 14.83 -0.66
C ILE A 198 -6.00 16.04 -0.26
N LEU A 199 -5.38 17.22 -0.20
CA LEU A 199 -6.08 18.42 0.26
C LEU A 199 -7.14 18.86 -0.76
N GLY A 200 -8.38 19.01 -0.28
CA GLY A 200 -9.41 19.76 -0.98
C GLY A 200 -9.27 21.26 -0.73
N SER A 201 -9.92 22.07 -1.56
CA SER A 201 -10.04 23.52 -1.35
C SER A 201 -11.51 23.90 -1.32
N PRO A 202 -12.01 24.58 -0.26
CA PRO A 202 -13.36 25.13 -0.23
C PRO A 202 -13.64 26.12 -1.37
N ASN A 203 -12.58 26.71 -1.93
CA ASN A 203 -12.67 27.64 -3.06
C ASN A 203 -12.79 26.93 -4.42
N LEU A 204 -12.73 25.59 -4.48
CA LEU A 204 -12.98 24.81 -5.69
C LEU A 204 -14.49 24.72 -5.97
N ILE A 205 -15.07 25.87 -6.29
CA ILE A 205 -16.48 26.04 -6.64
C ILE A 205 -16.59 26.76 -7.99
N PRO A 206 -17.64 26.48 -8.79
CA PRO A 206 -17.84 27.11 -10.10
C PRO A 206 -17.72 28.64 -10.09
N ALA A 207 -18.25 29.30 -9.06
CA ALA A 207 -18.25 30.76 -8.93
C ALA A 207 -16.86 31.39 -8.79
N ASN A 208 -15.84 30.62 -8.40
CA ASN A 208 -14.45 31.09 -8.31
C ASN A 208 -13.62 30.76 -9.55
N ILE A 209 -14.17 29.99 -10.48
CA ILE A 209 -13.48 29.50 -11.67
C ILE A 209 -14.01 30.29 -12.87
N LYS A 210 -13.11 30.79 -13.71
CA LYS A 210 -13.46 31.52 -14.94
C LYS A 210 -14.44 30.71 -15.79
N GLU A 211 -15.45 31.38 -16.33
CA GLU A 211 -16.48 30.78 -17.17
C GLU A 211 -15.89 29.85 -18.24
N GLY A 212 -16.46 28.64 -18.34
CA GLY A 212 -16.05 27.61 -19.32
C GLY A 212 -14.77 26.85 -18.98
N VAL A 213 -13.97 27.28 -17.99
CA VAL A 213 -12.78 26.55 -17.55
C VAL A 213 -13.21 25.37 -16.68
N ASN A 214 -12.70 24.16 -16.98
CA ASN A 214 -12.94 22.96 -16.19
C ASN A 214 -11.73 22.65 -15.31
N ILE A 215 -11.93 22.65 -13.98
CA ILE A 215 -10.94 22.20 -13.00
C ILE A 215 -11.53 20.99 -12.26
N PHE A 216 -10.98 19.80 -12.52
CA PHE A 216 -11.39 18.53 -11.88
C PHE A 216 -12.90 18.23 -11.94
N GLY A 217 -13.56 18.57 -13.05
CA GLY A 217 -14.99 18.36 -13.26
C GLY A 217 -15.88 19.51 -12.77
N LYS A 218 -15.31 20.57 -12.19
CA LYS A 218 -16.03 21.82 -11.87
C LYS A 218 -15.84 22.80 -13.01
N ILE A 219 -16.91 23.02 -13.79
CA ILE A 219 -16.94 24.03 -14.84
C ILE A 219 -17.20 25.40 -14.19
N GLY A 220 -16.38 26.39 -14.53
CA GLY A 220 -16.49 27.74 -14.00
C GLY A 220 -17.69 28.52 -14.50
N THR A 221 -18.16 29.44 -13.66
CA THR A 221 -19.28 30.36 -13.92
C THR A 221 -18.91 31.81 -13.63
N LEU A 222 -17.67 32.11 -13.26
CA LEU A 222 -17.21 33.48 -13.04
C LEU A 222 -17.05 34.19 -14.38
N VAL A 223 -17.90 35.18 -14.65
CA VAL A 223 -17.76 36.09 -15.79
C VAL A 223 -16.98 37.32 -15.33
N PRO A 224 -15.72 37.53 -15.77
CA PRO A 224 -14.97 38.72 -15.42
C PRO A 224 -15.57 39.96 -16.09
N ILE A 225 -15.45 41.14 -15.45
CA ILE A 225 -15.78 42.41 -16.10
C ILE A 225 -14.92 42.54 -17.36
N SER A 226 -15.58 42.68 -18.51
CA SER A 226 -14.91 42.91 -19.79
C SER A 226 -14.80 44.41 -20.04
N TYR A 227 -13.64 44.85 -20.51
CA TYR A 227 -13.40 46.23 -20.88
C TYR A 227 -12.62 46.33 -22.19
N ALA A 228 -12.79 47.45 -22.89
CA ALA A 228 -12.00 47.79 -24.06
C ALA A 228 -11.42 49.19 -23.89
N ALA A 229 -10.10 49.32 -24.02
CA ALA A 229 -9.43 50.61 -24.15
C ALA A 229 -9.41 51.01 -25.64
N LYS A 230 -10.04 52.13 -25.98
CA LYS A 230 -10.19 52.61 -27.36
C LYS A 230 -9.93 54.10 -27.34
N ASN A 231 -9.05 54.60 -28.20
CA ASN A 231 -8.73 56.03 -28.31
C ASN A 231 -9.49 56.63 -29.48
N VAL A 232 -10.66 57.23 -29.22
CA VAL A 232 -11.42 57.96 -30.25
C VAL A 232 -11.49 59.42 -29.88
N SER A 233 -10.73 60.25 -30.60
CA SER A 233 -10.70 61.68 -30.37
C SER A 233 -11.93 62.37 -30.95
N PHE A 234 -12.40 63.41 -30.27
CA PHE A 234 -13.45 64.28 -30.76
C PHE A 234 -13.03 65.75 -30.63
N SER A 235 -13.61 66.57 -31.49
CA SER A 235 -13.59 68.02 -31.32
C SER A 235 -14.88 68.61 -31.86
N ILE A 236 -15.37 69.65 -31.21
CA ILE A 236 -16.64 70.30 -31.52
C ILE A 236 -16.55 71.79 -31.21
N SER A 237 -16.98 72.61 -32.16
CA SER A 237 -16.93 74.07 -32.08
C SER A 237 -18.33 74.65 -32.19
N ALA A 238 -18.66 75.63 -31.33
CA ALA A 238 -19.86 76.43 -31.42
C ALA A 238 -19.50 77.88 -31.81
N SER A 239 -20.13 78.40 -32.85
CA SER A 239 -19.89 79.77 -33.34
C SER A 239 -20.34 80.83 -32.33
N THR A 240 -19.89 82.07 -32.54
CA THR A 240 -20.22 83.22 -31.68
C THR A 240 -21.74 83.46 -31.61
N SER A 241 -22.48 83.25 -32.70
CA SER A 241 -23.93 83.45 -32.80
C SER A 241 -24.79 82.28 -32.28
N SER A 242 -24.20 81.12 -31.94
CA SER A 242 -24.96 79.96 -31.46
C SER A 242 -25.29 80.04 -29.96
N TYR A 243 -26.54 79.70 -29.62
CA TYR A 243 -27.03 79.48 -28.25
C TYR A 243 -27.65 78.08 -28.18
N GLY A 244 -27.38 77.32 -27.11
CA GLY A 244 -27.88 75.96 -26.94
C GLY A 244 -26.90 74.87 -27.40
N TYR A 245 -27.45 73.75 -27.89
CA TYR A 245 -26.68 72.54 -28.22
C TYR A 245 -26.08 72.57 -29.63
N THR A 246 -24.80 72.26 -29.72
CA THR A 246 -24.12 71.84 -30.95
C THR A 246 -23.68 70.38 -30.79
N TYR A 247 -23.73 69.59 -31.86
CA TYR A 247 -23.39 68.17 -31.82
C TYR A 247 -22.17 67.85 -32.69
N SER A 248 -21.35 66.88 -32.26
CA SER A 248 -20.25 66.35 -33.07
C SER A 248 -20.79 65.41 -34.15
N GLU A 249 -19.90 64.97 -35.04
CA GLU A 249 -20.14 63.76 -35.81
C GLU A 249 -20.35 62.56 -34.87
N TYR A 250 -21.06 61.55 -35.38
CA TYR A 250 -21.21 60.30 -34.65
C TYR A 250 -19.87 59.57 -34.58
N PHE A 251 -19.50 59.14 -33.39
CA PHE A 251 -18.47 58.13 -33.22
C PHE A 251 -19.10 56.74 -33.27
N THR A 252 -18.31 55.80 -33.74
CA THR A 252 -18.62 54.38 -33.72
C THR A 252 -17.42 53.64 -33.15
N ILE A 253 -17.64 52.87 -32.10
CA ILE A 253 -16.62 51.98 -31.55
C ILE A 253 -17.15 50.57 -31.62
N ASP A 254 -16.56 49.80 -32.53
CA ASP A 254 -16.94 48.43 -32.87
C ASP A 254 -15.86 47.42 -32.45
N ASN A 255 -16.08 46.17 -32.86
CA ASN A 255 -15.19 45.04 -32.57
C ASN A 255 -15.02 44.80 -31.05
N LEU A 256 -16.08 45.02 -30.27
CA LEU A 256 -16.13 44.62 -28.87
C LEU A 256 -16.59 43.16 -28.80
N ASN A 257 -15.95 42.36 -27.94
CA ASN A 257 -16.34 40.97 -27.68
C ASN A 257 -17.38 40.85 -26.54
N PHE A 258 -18.01 41.97 -26.17
CA PHE A 258 -19.05 42.08 -25.14
C PHE A 258 -20.11 43.09 -25.57
N THR A 259 -21.27 43.09 -24.92
CA THR A 259 -22.26 44.16 -25.05
C THR A 259 -21.89 45.27 -24.07
N PRO A 260 -21.43 46.44 -24.54
CA PRO A 260 -21.06 47.54 -23.67
C PRO A 260 -22.26 48.10 -22.91
N ARG A 261 -22.02 48.64 -21.72
CA ARG A 261 -23.03 49.30 -20.88
C ARG A 261 -22.60 50.68 -20.39
N GLN A 262 -21.31 50.99 -20.52
CA GLN A 262 -20.73 52.28 -20.11
C GLN A 262 -19.61 52.70 -21.06
N VAL A 263 -19.52 54.01 -21.34
CA VAL A 263 -18.45 54.64 -22.13
C VAL A 263 -17.88 55.83 -21.36
N PHE A 264 -16.55 55.98 -21.41
CA PHE A 264 -15.80 57.01 -20.69
C PHE A 264 -14.91 57.79 -21.66
N ALA A 265 -14.93 59.11 -21.54
CA ALA A 265 -14.08 60.01 -22.32
C ALA A 265 -13.46 61.09 -21.47
N SER A 266 -12.26 61.55 -21.83
CA SER A 266 -11.67 62.75 -21.25
C SER A 266 -12.16 63.88 -22.11
N ALA A 267 -12.47 65.01 -21.50
CA ALA A 267 -12.95 66.15 -22.24
C ALA A 267 -12.44 67.44 -21.64
N THR A 268 -12.16 68.37 -22.53
CA THR A 268 -11.87 69.76 -22.24
C THR A 268 -12.98 70.60 -22.84
N HIS A 269 -13.56 71.48 -22.03
CA HIS A 269 -14.49 72.52 -22.45
C HIS A 269 -13.80 73.88 -22.36
N ARG A 270 -13.83 74.63 -23.46
CA ARG A 270 -13.19 75.93 -23.59
C ARG A 270 -14.20 76.97 -24.05
N GLN A 271 -14.23 78.12 -23.37
CA GLN A 271 -14.99 79.30 -23.76
C GLN A 271 -14.07 80.53 -23.67
N GLY A 272 -13.69 81.06 -24.83
CA GLY A 272 -12.67 82.11 -24.93
C GLY A 272 -11.30 81.66 -24.41
N VAL A 273 -10.81 82.33 -23.38
CA VAL A 273 -9.53 82.02 -22.70
C VAL A 273 -9.67 81.02 -21.54
N ASN A 274 -10.90 80.69 -21.14
CA ASN A 274 -11.13 79.79 -20.00
C ASN A 274 -11.27 78.35 -20.46
N GLU A 275 -10.63 77.45 -19.72
CA GLU A 275 -10.57 76.03 -20.01
C GLU A 275 -10.88 75.21 -18.75
N LYS A 276 -11.70 74.16 -18.91
CA LYS A 276 -12.02 73.18 -17.87
C LYS A 276 -11.90 71.78 -18.45
N SER A 277 -11.08 70.94 -17.83
CA SER A 277 -10.92 69.54 -18.22
C SER A 277 -11.51 68.61 -17.16
N GLY A 278 -11.98 67.44 -17.60
CA GLY A 278 -12.50 66.41 -16.72
C GLY A 278 -12.84 65.14 -17.47
N HIS A 279 -13.69 64.32 -16.86
CA HIS A 279 -14.15 63.07 -17.42
C HIS A 279 -15.63 63.15 -17.77
N LEU A 280 -15.97 62.55 -18.91
CA LEU A 280 -17.30 62.21 -19.34
C LEU A 280 -17.52 60.73 -19.07
N ALA A 281 -18.73 60.40 -18.66
CA ALA A 281 -19.18 59.03 -18.55
C ALA A 281 -20.64 58.96 -18.96
N TYR A 282 -21.01 57.90 -19.65
CA TYR A 282 -22.40 57.64 -20.00
C TYR A 282 -22.66 56.14 -19.97
N GLY A 283 -23.77 55.73 -19.38
CA GLY A 283 -24.13 54.33 -19.26
C GLY A 283 -25.22 54.06 -18.23
N ASP A 284 -25.42 52.78 -17.94
CA ASP A 284 -26.40 52.35 -16.95
C ASP A 284 -26.11 52.98 -15.57
N TYR A 285 -27.09 53.75 -15.09
CA TYR A 285 -27.04 54.50 -13.83
C TYR A 285 -25.84 55.48 -13.71
N LEU A 286 -25.25 55.89 -14.83
CA LEU A 286 -24.05 56.73 -14.85
C LEU A 286 -24.12 57.80 -15.95
N THR A 287 -24.14 59.06 -15.54
CA THR A 287 -23.92 60.21 -16.44
C THR A 287 -22.97 61.20 -15.79
N ALA A 288 -21.95 61.62 -16.52
CA ALA A 288 -21.02 62.65 -16.11
C ALA A 288 -20.71 63.57 -17.28
N ARG A 289 -20.65 64.87 -16.99
CA ARG A 289 -20.38 65.95 -17.94
C ARG A 289 -19.24 66.82 -17.44
N VAL A 290 -18.57 67.52 -18.35
CA VAL A 290 -17.56 68.52 -18.00
C VAL A 290 -18.19 69.91 -18.12
N ASN A 291 -18.40 70.57 -16.98
CA ASN A 291 -18.94 71.93 -16.94
C ASN A 291 -17.85 72.96 -17.28
N GLY A 292 -18.21 73.92 -18.12
CA GLY A 292 -17.43 75.09 -18.47
C GLY A 292 -17.51 76.21 -17.44
N SER A 293 -16.79 77.30 -17.70
CA SER A 293 -16.69 78.42 -16.76
C SER A 293 -17.89 79.38 -16.78
N TYR A 294 -18.67 79.42 -17.87
CA TYR A 294 -19.83 80.32 -18.01
C TYR A 294 -21.12 79.54 -18.33
N GLY A 295 -21.44 78.53 -17.52
CA GLY A 295 -22.72 77.80 -17.60
C GLY A 295 -22.84 76.79 -18.74
N GLY A 296 -21.92 76.76 -19.70
CA GLY A 296 -21.85 75.71 -20.73
C GLY A 296 -21.30 74.37 -20.22
N TRP A 297 -21.45 73.30 -20.98
CA TRP A 297 -20.84 71.99 -20.68
C TRP A 297 -20.61 71.16 -21.95
N VAL A 298 -19.85 70.08 -21.81
CA VAL A 298 -19.78 69.01 -22.79
C VAL A 298 -20.23 67.69 -22.15
N GLU A 299 -21.04 66.94 -22.87
CA GLU A 299 -21.57 65.64 -22.45
C GLU A 299 -21.71 64.67 -23.62
N PHE A 300 -21.91 63.39 -23.30
CA PHE A 300 -22.35 62.41 -24.29
C PHE A 300 -23.82 62.64 -24.67
N SER A 301 -24.16 62.44 -25.94
CA SER A 301 -25.52 62.52 -26.46
C SER A 301 -25.80 61.39 -27.44
N ASP A 302 -27.05 60.94 -27.49
CA ASP A 302 -27.54 59.92 -28.42
C ASP A 302 -26.70 58.63 -28.41
N VAL A 303 -26.22 58.25 -27.23
CA VAL A 303 -25.41 57.05 -27.06
C VAL A 303 -26.30 55.81 -27.12
N VAL A 304 -25.95 54.87 -27.99
CA VAL A 304 -26.60 53.59 -28.15
C VAL A 304 -25.59 52.48 -27.92
N PHE A 305 -25.91 51.60 -26.96
CA PHE A 305 -25.17 50.37 -26.71
C PHE A 305 -25.83 49.20 -27.44
N SER A 306 -25.06 48.49 -28.25
CA SER A 306 -25.49 47.33 -29.02
C SER A 306 -24.48 46.18 -28.85
N PRO A 307 -24.85 44.91 -29.09
CA PRO A 307 -23.90 43.81 -29.05
C PRO A 307 -22.66 44.10 -29.91
N GLY A 308 -21.48 44.17 -29.29
CA GLY A 308 -20.20 44.40 -29.95
C GLY A 308 -19.87 45.84 -30.35
N GLN A 309 -20.72 46.82 -30.05
CA GLN A 309 -20.53 48.21 -30.50
C GLN A 309 -21.19 49.25 -29.58
N VAL A 310 -20.58 50.43 -29.49
CA VAL A 310 -21.22 51.66 -29.00
C VAL A 310 -21.17 52.74 -30.08
N THR A 311 -22.29 53.41 -30.31
CA THR A 311 -22.37 54.61 -31.15
C THR A 311 -22.89 55.78 -30.34
N GLY A 312 -22.59 56.99 -30.76
CA GLY A 312 -23.10 58.19 -30.11
C GLY A 312 -22.40 59.42 -30.62
N ARG A 313 -22.62 60.56 -29.97
CA ARG A 313 -21.94 61.81 -30.29
C ARG A 313 -21.72 62.63 -29.02
N PHE A 314 -20.99 63.72 -29.17
CA PHE A 314 -20.79 64.67 -28.09
C PHE A 314 -21.70 65.87 -28.29
N ALA A 315 -22.30 66.33 -27.21
CA ALA A 315 -23.09 67.55 -27.16
C ALA A 315 -22.27 68.64 -26.46
N HIS A 316 -22.07 69.76 -27.14
CA HIS A 316 -21.55 70.99 -26.55
C HIS A 316 -22.74 71.91 -26.28
N TYR A 317 -23.01 72.24 -25.03
CA TYR A 317 -23.98 73.24 -24.64
C TYR A 317 -23.31 74.58 -24.36
N LYS A 318 -23.88 75.66 -24.90
CA LYS A 318 -23.41 77.02 -24.74
C LYS A 318 -24.54 77.93 -24.25
N ASP A 319 -24.28 78.61 -23.13
CA ASP A 319 -25.23 79.46 -22.38
C ASP A 319 -25.02 80.98 -22.61
N SER A 320 -24.11 81.39 -23.51
CA SER A 320 -23.87 82.81 -23.81
C SER A 320 -23.56 83.09 -25.28
N SER A 321 -24.00 84.24 -25.79
CA SER A 321 -23.90 84.64 -27.21
C SER A 321 -22.67 85.49 -27.58
N SER A 322 -21.75 85.73 -26.65
CA SER A 322 -20.66 86.71 -26.84
C SER A 322 -19.25 86.13 -26.97
N VAL A 323 -19.06 84.82 -26.76
CA VAL A 323 -17.74 84.16 -26.82
C VAL A 323 -17.83 82.88 -27.65
N SER A 324 -16.82 82.52 -28.43
CA SER A 324 -16.79 81.21 -29.11
C SER A 324 -16.60 80.07 -28.10
N GLY A 325 -17.25 78.93 -28.37
CA GLY A 325 -17.14 77.71 -27.56
C GLY A 325 -16.41 76.61 -28.33
N TYR A 326 -15.55 75.87 -27.64
CA TYR A 326 -14.86 74.70 -28.20
C TYR A 326 -14.83 73.58 -27.17
N SER A 327 -14.97 72.34 -27.60
CA SER A 327 -14.68 71.18 -26.75
C SER A 327 -13.93 70.13 -27.52
N SER A 328 -13.03 69.44 -26.84
CA SER A 328 -12.26 68.33 -27.42
C SER A 328 -11.97 67.29 -26.37
N GLY A 329 -11.56 66.12 -26.81
CA GLY A 329 -11.27 65.03 -25.89
C GLY A 329 -11.05 63.71 -26.59
N THR A 330 -11.00 62.65 -25.80
CA THR A 330 -10.74 61.29 -26.28
C THR A 330 -11.57 60.31 -25.47
N ILE A 331 -12.38 59.50 -26.13
CA ILE A 331 -12.92 58.26 -25.52
C ILE A 331 -11.71 57.42 -25.16
N PHE A 332 -11.66 56.88 -23.95
CA PHE A 332 -10.53 56.07 -23.49
C PHE A 332 -10.93 54.66 -23.03
N PHE A 333 -12.13 54.47 -22.46
CA PHE A 333 -12.58 53.17 -21.93
C PHE A 333 -14.06 52.88 -22.21
N ILE A 334 -14.36 51.60 -22.44
CA ILE A 334 -15.72 51.05 -22.55
C ILE A 334 -15.81 49.80 -21.68
N LEU A 335 -16.89 49.67 -20.91
CA LEU A 335 -17.14 48.56 -19.98
C LEU A 335 -18.39 47.77 -20.36
N ALA A 336 -18.35 46.46 -20.10
CA ALA A 336 -19.50 45.55 -20.11
C ALA A 336 -20.34 45.66 -18.83
#